data_AF-A0A6M1ZKY9-F1
#
_entry.id   AF-A0A6M1ZKY9-F1
#
_cell.length_a   1.000
_cell.length_b   1.000
_cell.length_c   1.000
_cell.angle_alpha   90.00
_cell.angle_beta   90.00
_cell.angle_gamma   90.00
#
_symmetry.space_group_name_H-M   'P 1'
#
loop_
_entity.id
_entity.type
_entity.pdbx_description
1 polymer ?
#
loop_
_entity_poly.entity_id
_entity_poly.type
_entity_poly.pdbx_seq_one_letter_code
_entity_poly.pdbx_strand_id
1 'polypeptide(L)'
;MANISRCFAQYHDFNNSIIFQEKKGQVEVTIYDMASKIIYSAQVSEDILDGVGSDAEKAGDIKSKISQLFDIGHKPKFDEILKRVFFTADAAAKEVDYSSVNKSIEDAIALLEPRAFFEPSESSNYICPITRMLLKNPVVDRKGHTYERENIENWIKSHHNPTCPLGGEPLSLSDLSPNYTLKAIVDEVRRTKFAVPTKNLFKGTKENLAQSFLDQAKLLEDEGQYDEALESYRKALAYTDKAKDYQYIPAILEKKIDFLSAALAYLFLAKYQIEENDHGKALESLLKARGLDPDDIELNKPIALFYKEIGRDKEAFDLFMEIGDRLAGKRDEMASMQAIEAYKNALAINPDFQEAYLKLAHLIQDKQQKANVYLTAANHFLKKDVLIAERFAMEA
;
A
#
# COMPACT_ATOMS: atom_id res chain seq x y z
N MET A 1 50.65 13.55 -3.32
CA MET A 1 49.76 12.43 -3.69
C MET A 1 48.53 12.54 -2.81
N ALA A 2 47.36 12.85 -3.38
CA ALA A 2 46.13 12.98 -2.62
C ALA A 2 45.75 11.59 -2.07
N ASN A 3 45.56 11.48 -0.76
CA ASN A 3 45.03 10.27 -0.11
C ASN A 3 43.59 10.06 -0.61
N ILE A 4 43.43 9.18 -1.58
CA ILE A 4 42.11 8.74 -2.06
C ILE A 4 41.50 7.93 -0.93
N SER A 5 40.50 8.48 -0.26
CA SER A 5 39.66 7.75 0.69
C SER A 5 38.91 6.65 -0.04
N ARG A 6 39.18 5.39 0.30
CA ARG A 6 38.55 4.22 -0.35
C ARG A 6 37.31 3.85 0.44
N CYS A 7 36.13 4.09 -0.13
CA CYS A 7 34.89 3.57 0.43
C CYS A 7 34.73 2.10 0.03
N PHE A 8 34.47 1.23 1.00
CA PHE A 8 34.44 -0.22 0.79
C PHE A 8 33.12 -0.88 1.22
N ALA A 9 32.26 -0.19 1.98
CA ALA A 9 30.89 -0.63 2.24
C ALA A 9 29.95 0.57 2.45
N GLN A 10 28.71 0.46 1.95
CA GLN A 10 27.66 1.45 2.14
C GLN A 10 26.32 0.74 2.37
N TYR A 11 25.53 1.27 3.30
CA TYR A 11 24.15 0.86 3.54
C TYR A 11 23.24 2.07 3.47
N HIS A 12 22.10 1.94 2.79
CA HIS A 12 21.18 3.05 2.54
C HIS A 12 19.73 2.64 2.85
N ASP A 13 18.99 3.54 3.48
CA ASP A 13 17.52 3.55 3.47
C ASP A 13 17.01 4.91 2.96
N PHE A 14 15.68 5.10 2.85
CA PHE A 14 15.08 6.33 2.34
C PHE A 14 15.46 7.60 3.12
N ASN A 15 15.87 7.46 4.38
CA ASN A 15 16.16 8.57 5.29
C ASN A 15 17.63 8.60 5.76
N ASN A 16 18.40 7.53 5.58
CA ASN A 16 19.72 7.37 6.20
C ASN A 16 20.77 6.76 5.26
N SER A 17 22.04 7.07 5.51
CA SER A 17 23.17 6.42 4.83
C SER A 17 24.30 6.14 5.82
N ILE A 18 24.79 4.90 5.86
CA ILE A 18 26.00 4.51 6.62
C ILE A 18 27.12 4.20 5.60
N ILE A 19 28.25 4.88 5.76
CA ILE A 19 29.39 4.81 4.85
C ILE A 19 30.61 4.37 5.65
N PHE A 20 31.26 3.30 5.19
CA PHE A 20 32.54 2.84 5.70
C PHE A 20 33.64 3.25 4.71
N GLN A 21 34.62 4.02 5.19
CA GLN A 21 35.69 4.55 4.36
C GLN A 21 37.05 4.43 5.04
N GLU A 22 38.07 4.04 4.29
CA GLU A 22 39.44 4.05 4.78
C GLU A 22 40.05 5.44 4.58
N LYS A 23 40.55 6.05 5.65
CA LYS A 23 41.29 7.31 5.63
C LYS A 23 42.58 7.17 6.41
N LYS A 24 43.72 7.34 5.72
CA LYS A 24 45.07 7.32 6.32
C LYS A 24 45.39 6.03 7.10
N GLY A 25 44.91 4.88 6.61
CA GLY A 25 45.12 3.58 7.28
C GLY A 25 44.25 3.37 8.53
N GLN A 26 43.21 4.19 8.72
CA GLN A 26 42.17 3.97 9.72
C GLN A 26 40.81 3.93 9.04
N VAL A 27 39.90 3.15 9.60
CA VAL A 27 38.54 3.02 9.10
C VAL A 27 37.69 4.10 9.76
N GLU A 28 36.96 4.86 8.96
CA GLU A 28 35.97 5.82 9.43
C GLU A 28 34.57 5.34 9.06
N VAL A 29 33.65 5.38 10.02
CA VAL A 29 32.23 5.13 9.81
C VAL A 29 31.51 6.47 9.88
N THR A 30 30.79 6.82 8.80
CA THR A 30 29.99 8.04 8.72
C THR A 30 28.52 7.69 8.53
N ILE A 31 27.65 8.23 9.38
CA ILE A 31 26.20 8.07 9.33
C ILE A 31 25.56 9.42 8.99
N TYR A 32 24.75 9.45 7.94
CA TYR A 32 23.97 10.59 7.52
C TYR A 32 22.49 10.33 7.81
N ASP A 33 21.85 11.19 8.60
CA ASP A 33 20.39 11.26 8.72
C ASP A 33 19.88 12.43 7.87
N MET A 34 19.21 12.10 6.76
CA MET A 34 18.69 13.06 5.79
C MET A 34 17.49 13.84 6.32
N ALA A 35 16.73 13.27 7.25
CA ALA A 35 15.56 13.92 7.84
C ALA A 35 15.96 15.03 8.83
N SER A 36 17.05 14.83 9.58
CA SER A 36 17.56 15.81 10.54
C SER A 36 18.77 16.61 10.06
N LYS A 37 19.36 16.25 8.90
CA LYS A 37 20.62 16.79 8.36
C LYS A 37 21.81 16.63 9.31
N ILE A 38 21.78 15.60 10.17
CA ILE A 38 22.84 15.34 11.16
C ILE A 38 23.82 14.31 10.59
N ILE A 39 25.11 14.57 10.81
CA ILE A 39 26.21 13.69 10.43
C ILE A 39 26.89 13.19 11.70
N TYR A 40 27.02 11.87 11.85
CA TYR A 40 27.85 11.24 12.87
C TYR A 40 29.08 10.64 12.20
N SER A 41 30.27 10.85 12.74
CA SER A 41 31.50 10.23 12.22
C SER A 41 32.39 9.75 13.35
N ALA A 42 32.95 8.55 13.24
CA ALA A 42 33.91 8.01 14.20
C ALA A 42 34.99 7.16 13.50
N GLN A 43 36.19 7.17 14.07
CA GLN A 43 37.27 6.27 13.69
C GLN A 43 37.11 4.93 14.42
N VAL A 44 37.35 3.83 13.72
CA VAL A 44 37.16 2.48 14.25
C VAL A 44 38.39 1.60 13.98
N SER A 45 38.61 0.61 14.86
CA SER A 45 39.71 -0.36 14.71
C SER A 45 39.54 -1.21 13.45
N GLU A 46 40.66 -1.63 12.87
CA GLU A 46 40.72 -2.54 11.71
C GLU A 46 40.02 -3.88 12.00
N ASP A 47 39.94 -4.30 13.27
CA ASP A 47 39.28 -5.54 13.74
C ASP A 47 37.73 -5.54 13.57
N ILE A 48 37.15 -4.41 13.14
CA ILE A 48 35.73 -4.32 12.76
C ILE A 48 35.52 -4.70 11.28
N LEU A 49 36.61 -4.76 10.49
CA LEU A 49 36.58 -5.12 9.07
C LEU A 49 36.38 -6.63 8.84
N ASP A 50 36.75 -7.48 9.80
CA ASP A 50 36.58 -8.93 9.70
C ASP A 50 35.08 -9.30 9.72
N GLY A 51 34.47 -9.37 8.54
CA GLY A 51 33.07 -9.78 8.35
C GLY A 51 32.19 -8.79 7.58
N VAL A 52 32.73 -7.64 7.14
CA VAL A 52 31.99 -6.70 6.29
C VAL A 52 31.87 -7.29 4.87
N GLY A 53 30.69 -7.82 4.52
CA GLY A 53 30.35 -8.25 3.16
C GLY A 53 30.02 -9.73 2.95
N SER A 54 30.01 -10.58 3.99
CA SER A 54 29.60 -11.99 3.87
C SER A 54 29.14 -12.58 5.22
N ASP A 55 27.85 -12.98 5.29
CA ASP A 55 27.10 -13.59 6.40
C ASP A 55 26.31 -12.69 7.36
N ALA A 56 25.04 -13.08 7.60
CA ALA A 56 24.09 -12.42 8.51
C ALA A 56 24.48 -12.52 9.99
N GLU A 57 25.14 -13.61 10.39
CA GLU A 57 25.61 -13.84 11.77
C GLU A 57 26.64 -12.78 12.19
N LYS A 58 27.47 -12.31 11.24
CA LYS A 58 28.50 -11.28 11.46
C LYS A 58 27.95 -9.86 11.44
N ALA A 59 26.79 -9.62 10.82
CA ALA A 59 26.10 -8.32 10.86
C ALA A 59 25.59 -7.97 12.26
N GLY A 60 25.17 -8.97 13.04
CA GLY A 60 24.83 -8.82 14.46
C GLY A 60 26.02 -8.36 15.31
N ASP A 61 27.21 -8.93 15.05
CA ASP A 61 28.46 -8.54 15.73
C ASP A 61 28.90 -7.12 15.38
N ILE A 62 28.77 -6.71 14.11
CA ILE A 62 29.07 -5.34 13.66
C ILE A 62 28.14 -4.33 14.35
N LYS A 63 26.84 -4.63 14.43
CA LYS A 63 25.86 -3.79 15.12
C LYS A 63 26.22 -3.62 16.61
N SER A 64 26.56 -4.71 17.30
CA SER A 64 26.99 -4.70 18.70
C SER A 64 28.25 -3.84 18.92
N LYS A 65 29.28 -4.01 18.07
CA LYS A 65 30.54 -3.24 18.13
C LYS A 65 30.33 -1.76 17.83
N ILE A 66 29.50 -1.40 16.84
CA ILE A 66 29.17 0.00 16.53
C ILE A 66 28.42 0.66 17.70
N SER A 67 27.45 -0.04 18.31
CA SER A 67 26.74 0.48 19.49
C SER A 67 27.69 0.72 20.67
N GLN A 68 28.73 -0.11 20.84
CA GLN A 68 29.75 0.07 21.89
C GLN A 68 30.73 1.22 21.61
N LEU A 69 31.11 1.43 20.35
CA LEU A 69 32.11 2.43 19.95
C LEU A 69 31.71 3.88 20.22
N PHE A 70 30.42 4.18 20.15
CA PHE A 70 29.97 5.57 20.21
C PHE A 70 29.83 6.10 21.65
N ASP A 71 29.89 5.24 22.69
CA ASP A 71 29.77 5.62 24.11
C ASP A 71 28.72 6.71 24.38
N ILE A 72 27.54 6.59 23.74
CA ILE A 72 26.45 7.55 23.87
C ILE A 72 25.39 6.91 24.74
N GLY A 73 25.36 7.30 26.01
CA GLY A 73 24.18 7.13 26.84
C GLY A 73 22.93 7.62 26.08
N HIS A 74 22.03 6.68 25.79
CA HIS A 74 20.66 6.89 25.33
C HIS A 74 20.40 8.09 24.41
N LYS A 75 20.60 7.90 23.09
CA LYS A 75 19.80 8.64 22.10
C LYS A 75 18.87 7.65 21.37
N PRO A 76 17.55 7.64 21.66
CA PRO A 76 16.58 6.72 21.05
C PRO A 76 16.58 6.71 19.51
N LYS A 77 16.93 7.84 18.88
CA LYS A 77 17.05 7.96 17.42
C LYS A 77 18.20 7.15 16.82
N PHE A 78 19.29 6.94 17.56
CA PHE A 78 20.47 6.24 17.06
C PHE A 78 20.22 4.73 16.95
N ASP A 79 19.58 4.15 17.98
CA ASP A 79 19.12 2.75 17.96
C ASP A 79 18.08 2.52 16.86
N GLU A 80 17.25 3.51 16.56
CA GLU A 80 16.25 3.44 15.48
C GLU A 80 16.92 3.43 14.09
N ILE A 81 17.95 4.26 13.87
CA ILE A 81 18.72 4.28 12.63
C ILE A 81 19.49 2.96 12.44
N LEU A 82 20.17 2.47 13.49
CA LEU A 82 20.88 1.18 13.43
C LEU A 82 19.90 0.01 13.25
N LYS A 83 18.70 0.06 13.84
CA LYS A 83 17.65 -0.92 13.55
C LYS A 83 17.31 -0.90 12.07
N ARG A 84 16.99 0.24 11.47
CA ARG A 84 16.59 0.31 10.05
C ARG A 84 17.68 -0.19 9.10
N VAL A 85 18.94 0.16 9.38
CA VAL A 85 20.08 -0.15 8.50
C VAL A 85 20.57 -1.60 8.62
N PHE A 86 20.55 -2.21 9.80
CA PHE A 86 20.93 -3.62 9.96
C PHE A 86 19.76 -4.60 9.82
N PHE A 87 18.51 -4.11 9.84
CA PHE A 87 17.32 -4.91 9.52
C PHE A 87 17.40 -5.49 8.09
N THR A 88 18.11 -4.83 7.17
CA THR A 88 18.34 -5.33 5.80
C THR A 88 19.42 -6.41 5.71
N ALA A 89 20.29 -6.54 6.72
CA ALA A 89 21.34 -7.57 6.78
C ALA A 89 20.87 -8.88 7.43
N ASP A 90 19.88 -8.82 8.33
CA ASP A 90 19.13 -9.97 8.86
C ASP A 90 18.23 -10.66 7.79
N ALA A 91 18.22 -10.17 6.56
CA ALA A 91 17.29 -10.59 5.51
C ALA A 91 17.56 -11.99 4.90
N ALA A 92 18.52 -12.76 5.44
CA ALA A 92 18.76 -14.13 4.98
C ALA A 92 17.76 -15.17 5.53
N ALA A 93 16.83 -14.79 6.40
CA ALA A 93 15.70 -15.64 6.81
C ALA A 93 14.51 -14.83 7.35
N LYS A 94 14.19 -13.68 6.74
CA LYS A 94 13.07 -12.86 7.22
C LYS A 94 11.75 -13.37 6.66
N GLU A 95 10.81 -13.67 7.56
CA GLU A 95 9.40 -13.74 7.21
C GLU A 95 9.02 -12.44 6.51
N VAL A 96 8.44 -12.58 5.31
CA VAL A 96 7.96 -11.45 4.51
C VAL A 96 6.77 -10.81 5.24
N ASP A 97 6.81 -9.51 5.47
CA ASP A 97 5.73 -8.77 6.12
C ASP A 97 4.63 -8.41 5.12
N TYR A 98 3.54 -9.18 5.11
CA TYR A 98 2.39 -8.93 4.24
C TYR A 98 1.39 -7.91 4.82
N SER A 99 1.73 -7.17 5.88
CA SER A 99 0.83 -6.17 6.48
C SER A 99 0.44 -5.06 5.49
N SER A 100 1.41 -4.59 4.69
CA SER A 100 1.21 -3.59 3.63
C SER A 100 0.25 -4.10 2.54
N VAL A 101 0.44 -5.36 2.15
CA VAL A 101 -0.39 -6.06 1.16
C VAL A 101 -1.81 -6.24 1.67
N ASN A 102 -1.99 -6.76 2.89
CA ASN A 102 -3.30 -6.94 3.51
C ASN A 102 -4.07 -5.64 3.60
N LYS A 103 -3.43 -4.57 4.05
CA LYS A 103 -4.04 -3.24 4.08
C LYS A 103 -4.49 -2.80 2.69
N SER A 104 -3.65 -2.97 1.68
CA SER A 104 -4.02 -2.61 0.31
C SER A 104 -5.18 -3.44 -0.24
N ILE A 105 -5.29 -4.72 0.15
CA ILE A 105 -6.44 -5.56 -0.21
C ILE A 105 -7.71 -5.04 0.46
N GLU A 106 -7.65 -4.67 1.74
CA GLU A 106 -8.78 -4.07 2.45
C GLU A 106 -9.24 -2.76 1.83
N ASP A 107 -8.28 -1.89 1.46
CA ASP A 107 -8.56 -0.64 0.76
C ASP A 107 -9.25 -0.91 -0.60
N ALA A 108 -8.74 -1.87 -1.38
CA ALA A 108 -9.34 -2.27 -2.66
C ALA A 108 -10.76 -2.85 -2.48
N ILE A 109 -10.96 -3.74 -1.50
CA ILE A 109 -12.29 -4.27 -1.14
C ILE A 109 -13.25 -3.12 -0.84
N ALA A 110 -12.84 -2.15 -0.02
CA ALA A 110 -13.72 -1.08 0.40
C ALA A 110 -14.09 -0.09 -0.73
N LEU A 111 -13.29 -0.05 -1.80
CA LEU A 111 -13.56 0.72 -3.02
C LEU A 111 -14.38 -0.05 -4.05
N LEU A 112 -14.22 -1.37 -4.14
CA LEU A 112 -14.95 -2.23 -5.09
C LEU A 112 -16.32 -2.66 -4.56
N GLU A 113 -16.43 -2.93 -3.26
CA GLU A 113 -17.66 -3.38 -2.60
C GLU A 113 -18.88 -2.50 -2.93
N PRO A 114 -18.82 -1.15 -2.87
CA PRO A 114 -19.94 -0.29 -3.22
C PRO A 114 -20.34 -0.41 -4.70
N ARG A 115 -19.38 -0.64 -5.60
CA ARG A 115 -19.64 -0.79 -7.04
C ARG A 115 -20.35 -2.10 -7.35
N ALA A 116 -20.10 -3.15 -6.57
CA ALA A 116 -20.77 -4.43 -6.69
C ALA A 116 -22.18 -4.42 -6.06
N PHE A 117 -22.48 -3.48 -5.15
CA PHE A 117 -23.74 -3.40 -4.43
C PHE A 117 -24.86 -2.62 -5.12
N PHE A 118 -24.51 -1.58 -5.88
CA PHE A 118 -25.48 -0.64 -6.44
C PHE A 118 -25.35 -0.61 -7.96
N GLU A 119 -26.49 -0.53 -8.66
CA GLU A 119 -26.46 -0.20 -10.08
C GLU A 119 -25.73 1.14 -10.29
N PRO A 120 -25.02 1.35 -11.42
CA PRO A 120 -24.25 2.57 -11.67
C PRO A 120 -25.05 3.86 -11.43
N SER A 121 -26.35 3.85 -11.74
CA SER A 121 -27.29 4.97 -11.54
C SER A 121 -27.65 5.27 -10.08
N GLU A 122 -27.51 4.31 -9.17
CA GLU A 122 -27.84 4.46 -7.74
C GLU A 122 -26.60 4.63 -6.86
N SER A 123 -25.44 4.17 -7.34
CA SER A 123 -24.17 4.15 -6.60
C SER A 123 -23.75 5.52 -6.04
N SER A 124 -23.99 6.61 -6.77
CA SER A 124 -23.60 7.96 -6.36
C SER A 124 -24.31 8.47 -5.11
N ASN A 125 -25.49 7.92 -4.76
CA ASN A 125 -26.27 8.37 -3.60
C ASN A 125 -25.75 7.80 -2.28
N TYR A 126 -24.94 6.75 -2.33
CA TYR A 126 -24.46 6.02 -1.16
C TYR A 126 -22.94 6.15 -0.97
N ILE A 127 -22.23 6.65 -2.00
CA ILE A 127 -20.78 6.81 -2.00
C ILE A 127 -20.40 8.24 -1.58
N CYS A 128 -19.44 8.34 -0.67
CA CYS A 128 -18.85 9.62 -0.30
C CYS A 128 -18.02 10.19 -1.47
N PRO A 129 -18.26 11.44 -1.91
CA PRO A 129 -17.51 12.07 -2.99
C PRO A 129 -16.01 12.22 -2.71
N ILE A 130 -15.62 12.35 -1.44
CA ILE A 130 -14.24 12.54 -1.01
C ILE A 130 -13.50 11.20 -0.95
N THR A 131 -14.07 10.21 -0.26
CA THR A 131 -13.39 8.93 -0.04
C THR A 131 -13.59 7.93 -1.16
N ARG A 132 -14.61 8.13 -2.02
CA ARG A 132 -15.07 7.15 -3.01
C ARG A 132 -15.54 5.82 -2.39
N MET A 133 -15.79 5.80 -1.09
CA MET A 133 -16.26 4.62 -0.35
C MET A 133 -17.72 4.78 0.09
N LEU A 134 -18.37 3.66 0.40
CA LEU A 134 -19.72 3.63 0.96
C LEU A 134 -19.79 4.36 2.32
N LEU A 135 -20.73 5.29 2.45
CA LEU A 135 -20.90 6.13 3.63
C LEU A 135 -21.12 5.30 4.90
N LYS A 136 -20.37 5.58 5.97
CA LYS A 136 -20.53 4.94 7.28
C LYS A 136 -21.18 5.89 8.29
N ASN A 137 -20.73 7.15 8.31
CA ASN A 137 -21.29 8.22 9.13
C ASN A 137 -21.60 9.44 8.24
N PRO A 138 -22.65 9.36 7.41
CA PRO A 138 -22.98 10.43 6.48
C PRO A 138 -23.37 11.72 7.22
N VAL A 139 -22.83 12.83 6.75
CA VAL A 139 -23.25 14.20 7.07
C VAL A 139 -23.63 14.92 5.79
N VAL A 140 -24.66 15.76 5.86
CA VAL A 140 -25.21 16.50 4.73
C VAL A 140 -25.01 18.00 4.93
N ASP A 141 -24.62 18.70 3.88
CA ASP A 141 -24.53 20.16 3.87
C ASP A 141 -25.89 20.84 3.61
N ARG A 142 -25.92 22.18 3.63
CA ARG A 142 -27.15 22.97 3.36
C ARG A 142 -27.71 22.81 1.95
N LYS A 143 -26.92 22.30 1.00
CA LYS A 143 -27.29 22.09 -0.40
C LYS A 143 -27.73 20.65 -0.68
N GLY A 144 -27.60 19.75 0.29
CA GLY A 144 -27.98 18.35 0.15
C GLY A 144 -26.84 17.43 -0.25
N HIS A 145 -25.60 17.92 -0.38
CA HIS A 145 -24.46 17.05 -0.65
C HIS A 145 -24.06 16.28 0.60
N THR A 146 -23.83 14.98 0.46
CA THR A 146 -23.53 14.11 1.59
C THR A 146 -22.09 13.60 1.52
N TYR A 147 -21.40 13.62 2.67
CA TYR A 147 -20.01 13.23 2.83
C TYR A 147 -19.82 12.30 4.02
N GLU A 148 -18.72 11.55 4.04
CA GLU A 148 -18.25 10.87 5.25
C GLU A 148 -17.75 11.92 6.24
N ARG A 149 -18.28 11.87 7.47
CA ARG A 149 -18.06 12.88 8.51
C ARG A 149 -16.58 13.24 8.69
N GLU A 150 -15.75 12.25 8.98
CA GLU A 150 -14.34 12.47 9.30
C GLU A 150 -13.60 13.19 8.16
N ASN A 151 -13.88 12.78 6.92
CA ASN A 151 -13.20 13.30 5.74
C ASN A 151 -13.61 14.74 5.42
N ILE A 152 -14.91 15.08 5.48
CA ILE A 152 -15.34 16.45 5.25
C ILE A 152 -14.92 17.39 6.40
N GLU A 153 -14.91 16.90 7.64
CA GLU A 153 -14.42 17.69 8.77
C GLU A 153 -12.92 17.99 8.63
N ASN A 154 -12.12 17.01 8.19
CA ASN A 154 -10.70 17.19 7.92
C ASN A 154 -10.47 18.14 6.74
N TRP A 155 -11.26 18.02 5.66
CA TRP A 155 -11.24 18.94 4.52
C TRP A 155 -11.47 20.39 4.94
N ILE A 156 -12.48 20.63 5.79
CA ILE A 156 -12.79 21.98 6.29
C ILE A 156 -11.66 22.53 7.16
N LYS A 157 -11.03 21.67 7.99
CA LYS A 157 -9.93 22.08 8.88
C LYS A 157 -8.62 22.36 8.13
N SER A 158 -8.37 21.68 7.00
CA SER A 158 -7.11 21.81 6.26
C SER A 158 -7.05 23.00 5.30
N HIS A 159 -8.20 23.60 4.96
CA HIS A 159 -8.29 24.71 4.00
C HIS A 159 -8.52 26.05 4.68
N HIS A 160 -7.81 27.10 4.25
CA HIS A 160 -7.99 28.46 4.79
C HIS A 160 -9.39 29.03 4.50
N ASN A 161 -9.92 28.77 3.29
CA ASN A 161 -11.26 29.15 2.87
C ASN A 161 -11.98 27.89 2.37
N PRO A 162 -12.47 27.04 3.28
CA PRO A 162 -13.02 25.75 2.91
C PRO A 162 -14.30 25.94 2.09
N THR A 163 -14.34 25.25 0.94
CA THR A 163 -15.50 25.20 0.07
C THR A 163 -16.02 23.76 -0.02
N CYS A 164 -17.30 23.62 -0.35
CA CYS A 164 -17.95 22.38 -0.67
C CYS A 164 -17.19 21.66 -1.81
N PRO A 165 -16.72 20.41 -1.62
CA PRO A 165 -16.00 19.68 -2.65
C PRO A 165 -16.78 19.45 -3.94
N LEU A 166 -18.12 19.37 -3.85
CA LEU A 166 -18.99 19.14 -5.02
C LEU A 166 -19.50 20.44 -5.66
N GLY A 167 -19.87 21.43 -4.85
CA GLY A 167 -20.55 22.64 -5.34
C GLY A 167 -19.69 23.90 -5.38
N GLY A 168 -18.54 23.92 -4.70
CA GLY A 168 -17.61 25.05 -4.67
C GLY A 168 -18.02 26.23 -3.79
N GLU A 169 -19.19 26.18 -3.13
CA GLU A 169 -19.64 27.21 -2.19
C GLU A 169 -18.89 27.18 -0.85
N PRO A 170 -18.78 28.32 -0.12
CA PRO A 170 -18.18 28.33 1.23
C PRO A 170 -18.88 27.34 2.17
N LEU A 171 -18.10 26.55 2.90
CA LEU A 171 -18.59 25.49 3.78
C LEU A 171 -17.89 25.54 5.15
N SER A 172 -18.66 25.54 6.23
CA SER A 172 -18.17 25.49 7.60
C SER A 172 -18.67 24.25 8.35
N LEU A 173 -18.04 23.91 9.49
CA LEU A 173 -18.45 22.78 10.32
C LEU A 173 -19.92 22.91 10.81
N SER A 174 -20.40 24.13 11.04
CA SER A 174 -21.79 24.40 11.44
C SER A 174 -22.81 24.15 10.33
N ASP A 175 -22.37 23.95 9.09
CA ASP A 175 -23.25 23.69 7.94
C ASP A 175 -23.53 22.21 7.75
N LEU A 176 -22.87 21.34 8.50
CA LEU A 176 -22.99 19.89 8.42
C LEU A 176 -24.00 19.37 9.45
N SER A 177 -24.99 18.63 8.95
CA SER A 177 -25.96 17.92 9.79
C SER A 177 -25.82 16.41 9.59
N PRO A 178 -25.95 15.56 10.63
CA PRO A 178 -25.97 14.12 10.45
C PRO A 178 -27.13 13.67 9.53
N ASN A 179 -26.87 12.78 8.58
CA ASN A 179 -27.89 12.21 7.70
C ASN A 179 -28.28 10.80 8.20
N TYR A 180 -29.10 10.75 9.25
CA TYR A 180 -29.51 9.48 9.88
C TYR A 180 -30.31 8.57 8.94
N THR A 181 -31.11 9.13 8.04
CA THR A 181 -31.89 8.35 7.07
C THR A 181 -30.98 7.61 6.11
N LEU A 182 -30.01 8.30 5.50
CA LEU A 182 -29.07 7.66 4.60
C LEU A 182 -28.19 6.65 5.34
N LYS A 183 -27.80 6.96 6.59
CA LYS A 183 -27.09 6.00 7.44
C LYS A 183 -27.89 4.70 7.61
N ALA A 184 -29.16 4.79 7.97
CA ALA A 184 -30.02 3.62 8.15
C ALA A 184 -30.19 2.81 6.86
N ILE A 185 -30.35 3.48 5.71
CA ILE A 185 -30.45 2.82 4.41
C ILE A 185 -29.14 2.09 4.07
N VAL A 186 -27.99 2.74 4.22
CA VAL A 186 -26.69 2.13 3.93
C VAL A 186 -26.39 0.97 4.88
N ASP A 187 -26.70 1.11 6.17
CA ASP A 187 -26.54 0.04 7.16
C ASP A 187 -27.46 -1.15 6.84
N GLU A 188 -28.68 -0.90 6.37
CA GLU A 188 -29.61 -1.97 5.97
C GLU A 188 -29.16 -2.67 4.68
N VAL A 189 -28.68 -1.91 3.69
CA VAL A 189 -28.12 -2.49 2.46
C VAL A 189 -26.93 -3.38 2.78
N ARG A 190 -26.01 -2.92 3.64
CA ARG A 190 -24.87 -3.73 4.14
C ARG A 190 -25.30 -5.00 4.88
N ARG A 191 -26.49 -4.99 5.49
CA ARG A 191 -27.03 -6.13 6.24
C ARG A 191 -27.76 -7.14 5.38
N THR A 192 -28.49 -6.66 4.38
CA THR A 192 -29.50 -7.45 3.63
C THR A 192 -29.02 -7.86 2.26
N LYS A 193 -28.17 -7.06 1.62
CA LYS A 193 -27.45 -7.43 0.41
C LYS A 193 -26.03 -7.77 0.81
N PHE A 194 -25.51 -8.88 0.29
CA PHE A 194 -24.08 -9.12 0.22
C PHE A 194 -23.73 -9.22 -1.27
N ALA A 195 -22.84 -8.36 -1.77
CA ALA A 195 -22.36 -8.46 -3.14
C ALA A 195 -21.70 -9.84 -3.35
N VAL A 196 -21.01 -10.32 -2.32
CA VAL A 196 -20.43 -11.66 -2.24
C VAL A 196 -20.60 -12.20 -0.82
N PRO A 197 -20.82 -13.52 -0.62
CA PRO A 197 -20.71 -14.13 0.70
C PRO A 197 -19.36 -13.79 1.34
N THR A 198 -19.29 -13.59 2.66
CA THR A 198 -18.03 -13.29 3.39
C THR A 198 -17.97 -13.99 4.74
N LYS A 199 -16.77 -14.11 5.33
CA LYS A 199 -16.55 -14.66 6.69
C LYS A 199 -17.21 -13.84 7.81
N ASN A 200 -17.77 -12.66 7.54
CA ASN A 200 -18.50 -11.86 8.55
C ASN A 200 -19.74 -12.60 9.11
N LEU A 201 -20.17 -13.67 8.43
CA LEU A 201 -21.28 -14.54 8.85
C LEU A 201 -20.86 -15.65 9.81
N PHE A 202 -19.58 -15.81 10.10
CA PHE A 202 -19.06 -16.89 10.92
C PHE A 202 -19.66 -16.87 12.34
N LYS A 203 -20.30 -17.98 12.73
CA LYS A 203 -20.98 -18.16 14.02
C LYS A 203 -20.33 -19.25 14.88
N GLY A 204 -19.22 -19.81 14.42
CA GLY A 204 -18.48 -20.88 15.08
C GLY A 204 -18.46 -22.18 14.29
N THR A 205 -17.43 -22.98 14.52
CA THR A 205 -17.12 -24.16 13.70
C THR A 205 -18.08 -25.31 13.94
N LYS A 206 -18.72 -25.79 12.88
CA LYS A 206 -19.53 -27.03 12.87
C LYS A 206 -19.26 -27.80 11.58
N GLU A 207 -18.19 -28.59 11.58
CA GLU A 207 -17.64 -29.20 10.34
C GLU A 207 -18.68 -30.00 9.54
N ASN A 208 -19.46 -30.87 10.19
CA ASN A 208 -20.48 -31.66 9.49
C ASN A 208 -21.59 -30.80 8.88
N LEU A 209 -21.94 -29.70 9.56
CA LEU A 209 -22.98 -28.78 9.08
C LEU A 209 -22.45 -27.91 7.94
N ALA A 210 -21.22 -27.42 8.05
CA ALA A 210 -20.52 -26.74 6.96
C ALA A 210 -20.42 -27.63 5.73
N GLN A 211 -19.96 -28.89 5.91
CA GLN A 211 -19.82 -29.85 4.83
C GLN A 211 -21.14 -30.14 4.11
N SER A 212 -22.24 -30.32 4.87
CA SER A 212 -23.58 -30.51 4.29
C SER A 212 -23.99 -29.35 3.38
N PHE A 213 -23.75 -28.10 3.80
CA PHE A 213 -24.03 -26.93 2.97
C PHE A 213 -23.08 -26.81 1.77
N LEU A 214 -21.80 -27.19 1.91
CA LEU A 214 -20.84 -27.21 0.79
C LEU A 214 -21.24 -28.27 -0.26
N ASP A 215 -21.67 -29.44 0.17
CA ASP A 215 -22.11 -30.52 -0.72
C ASP A 215 -23.40 -30.10 -1.45
N GLN A 216 -24.35 -29.49 -0.72
CA GLN A 216 -25.54 -28.90 -1.33
C GLN A 216 -25.18 -27.83 -2.36
N ALA A 217 -24.23 -26.94 -2.04
CA ALA A 217 -23.82 -25.87 -2.93
C ALA A 217 -23.21 -26.40 -4.23
N LYS A 218 -22.37 -27.44 -4.16
CA LYS A 218 -21.79 -28.10 -5.33
C LYS A 218 -22.85 -28.74 -6.22
N LEU A 219 -23.84 -29.43 -5.64
CA LEU A 219 -24.94 -30.00 -6.41
C LEU A 219 -25.72 -28.92 -7.17
N LEU A 220 -26.03 -27.81 -6.51
CA LEU A 220 -26.72 -26.67 -7.12
C LEU A 220 -25.87 -26.02 -8.22
N GLU A 221 -24.56 -25.91 -8.01
CA GLU A 221 -23.63 -25.43 -9.03
C GLU A 221 -23.62 -26.33 -10.28
N ASP A 222 -23.58 -27.66 -10.08
CA ASP A 222 -23.63 -28.65 -11.17
C ASP A 222 -24.96 -28.60 -11.93
N GLU A 223 -26.06 -28.25 -11.25
CA GLU A 223 -27.38 -28.01 -11.85
C GLU A 223 -27.50 -26.63 -12.53
N GLY A 224 -26.49 -25.76 -12.41
CA GLY A 224 -26.51 -24.39 -12.94
C GLY A 224 -27.35 -23.40 -12.12
N GLN A 225 -27.80 -23.80 -10.93
CA GLN A 225 -28.56 -22.99 -9.97
C GLN A 225 -27.61 -22.12 -9.14
N TYR A 226 -26.99 -21.13 -9.79
CA TYR A 226 -25.90 -20.37 -9.21
C TYR A 226 -26.30 -19.49 -8.01
N ASP A 227 -27.51 -18.94 -7.99
CA ASP A 227 -27.98 -18.12 -6.87
C ASP A 227 -28.20 -18.97 -5.61
N GLU A 228 -28.82 -20.12 -5.78
CA GLU A 228 -29.04 -21.10 -4.72
C GLU A 228 -27.72 -21.71 -4.24
N ALA A 229 -26.77 -21.93 -5.15
CA ALA A 229 -25.42 -22.38 -4.82
C ALA A 229 -24.70 -21.34 -3.95
N LEU A 230 -24.70 -20.06 -4.34
CA LEU A 230 -24.10 -18.97 -3.56
C LEU A 230 -24.75 -18.84 -2.18
N GLU A 231 -26.06 -19.03 -2.08
CA GLU A 231 -26.78 -19.03 -0.79
C GLU A 231 -26.38 -20.24 0.08
N SER A 232 -26.15 -21.40 -0.51
CA SER A 232 -25.66 -22.58 0.19
C SER A 232 -24.21 -22.40 0.65
N TYR A 233 -23.33 -21.83 -0.18
CA TYR A 233 -21.98 -21.43 0.24
C TYR A 233 -22.01 -20.40 1.38
N ARG A 234 -22.90 -19.41 1.30
CA ARG A 234 -23.09 -18.42 2.37
C ARG A 234 -23.47 -19.07 3.70
N LYS A 235 -24.35 -20.07 3.68
CA LYS A 235 -24.71 -20.86 4.87
C LYS A 235 -23.54 -21.69 5.39
N ALA A 236 -22.72 -22.25 4.50
CA ALA A 236 -21.52 -22.98 4.89
C ALA A 236 -20.52 -22.09 5.65
N LEU A 237 -20.28 -20.86 5.16
CA LEU A 237 -19.37 -19.89 5.79
C LEU A 237 -19.81 -19.42 7.20
N ALA A 238 -21.08 -19.66 7.58
CA ALA A 238 -21.48 -19.47 8.96
C ALA A 238 -20.85 -20.50 9.92
N TYR A 239 -20.33 -21.61 9.40
CA TYR A 239 -19.84 -22.76 10.14
C TYR A 239 -18.43 -23.24 9.76
N THR A 240 -17.79 -22.58 8.79
CA THR A 240 -16.38 -22.77 8.42
C THR A 240 -15.71 -21.41 8.22
N ASP A 241 -14.46 -21.32 8.64
CA ASP A 241 -13.57 -20.17 8.47
C ASP A 241 -12.41 -20.46 7.50
N LYS A 242 -12.41 -21.63 6.84
CA LYS A 242 -11.32 -22.08 5.97
C LYS A 242 -11.38 -21.41 4.59
N ALA A 243 -10.27 -20.83 4.12
CA ALA A 243 -10.19 -20.15 2.83
C ALA A 243 -10.49 -21.08 1.65
N LYS A 244 -10.09 -22.36 1.75
CA LYS A 244 -10.39 -23.39 0.74
C LYS A 244 -11.89 -23.63 0.52
N ASP A 245 -12.73 -23.37 1.53
CA ASP A 245 -14.18 -23.55 1.42
C ASP A 245 -14.82 -22.32 0.74
N TYR A 246 -14.14 -21.17 0.77
CA TYR A 246 -14.52 -19.94 0.07
C TYR A 246 -14.16 -19.95 -1.43
N GLN A 247 -13.15 -20.73 -1.84
CA GLN A 247 -12.55 -20.67 -3.18
C GLN A 247 -13.50 -20.91 -4.35
N TYR A 248 -14.67 -21.52 -4.09
CA TYR A 248 -15.68 -21.81 -5.11
C TYR A 248 -16.53 -20.60 -5.48
N ILE A 249 -16.68 -19.63 -4.57
CA ILE A 249 -17.55 -18.46 -4.76
C ILE A 249 -17.14 -17.60 -5.97
N PRO A 250 -15.85 -17.21 -6.15
CA PRO A 250 -15.45 -16.40 -7.30
C PRO A 250 -15.76 -17.07 -8.64
N ALA A 251 -15.52 -18.38 -8.76
CA ALA A 251 -15.72 -19.13 -10.00
C ALA A 251 -17.21 -19.19 -10.41
N ILE A 252 -18.12 -19.26 -9.43
CA ILE A 252 -19.57 -19.20 -9.70
C ILE A 252 -19.98 -17.82 -10.21
N LEU A 253 -19.41 -16.75 -9.65
CA LEU A 253 -19.66 -15.38 -10.09
C LEU A 253 -19.12 -15.14 -11.51
N GLU A 254 -17.99 -15.73 -11.87
CA GLU A 254 -17.51 -15.75 -13.26
C GLU A 254 -18.48 -16.46 -14.20
N LYS A 255 -19.01 -17.63 -13.81
CA LYS A 255 -20.03 -18.35 -14.60
C LYS A 255 -21.32 -17.54 -14.77
N LYS A 256 -21.67 -16.70 -13.78
CA LYS A 256 -22.77 -15.74 -13.84
C LYS A 256 -22.46 -14.49 -14.66
N ILE A 257 -21.23 -14.32 -15.14
CA ILE A 257 -20.77 -13.12 -15.87
C ILE A 257 -20.81 -11.86 -14.97
N ASP A 258 -20.81 -12.05 -13.64
CA ASP A 258 -20.72 -10.97 -12.66
C ASP A 258 -19.24 -10.74 -12.28
N PHE A 259 -18.48 -10.18 -13.23
CA PHE A 259 -17.04 -10.03 -13.12
C PHE A 259 -16.61 -9.11 -11.98
N LEU A 260 -17.41 -8.10 -11.65
CA LEU A 260 -17.10 -7.18 -10.56
C LEU A 260 -17.25 -7.87 -9.19
N SER A 261 -18.35 -8.59 -8.97
CA SER A 261 -18.51 -9.40 -7.77
C SER A 261 -17.47 -10.53 -7.72
N ALA A 262 -17.12 -11.14 -8.86
CA ALA A 262 -16.07 -12.15 -8.92
C ALA A 262 -14.69 -11.57 -8.52
N ALA A 263 -14.31 -10.39 -9.01
CA ALA A 263 -13.08 -9.71 -8.61
C ALA A 263 -13.08 -9.38 -7.11
N LEU A 264 -14.19 -8.90 -6.57
CA LEU A 264 -14.38 -8.65 -5.15
C LEU A 264 -14.22 -9.95 -4.33
N ALA A 265 -14.84 -11.05 -4.76
CA ALA A 265 -14.70 -12.35 -4.12
C ALA A 265 -13.24 -12.85 -4.16
N TYR A 266 -12.51 -12.62 -5.25
CA TYR A 266 -11.08 -12.95 -5.32
C TYR A 266 -10.22 -12.13 -4.35
N LEU A 267 -10.54 -10.85 -4.12
CA LEU A 267 -9.86 -10.05 -3.10
C LEU A 267 -10.11 -10.62 -1.68
N PHE A 268 -11.36 -11.00 -1.37
CA PHE A 268 -11.66 -11.67 -0.10
C PHE A 268 -10.93 -13.01 0.04
N LEU A 269 -10.89 -13.81 -1.02
CA LEU A 269 -10.17 -15.07 -1.03
C LEU A 269 -8.67 -14.86 -0.78
N ALA A 270 -8.06 -13.87 -1.45
CA ALA A 270 -6.66 -13.52 -1.23
C ALA A 270 -6.39 -13.10 0.21
N LYS A 271 -7.25 -12.26 0.80
CA LYS A 271 -7.17 -11.86 2.22
C LYS A 271 -7.20 -13.09 3.14
N TYR A 272 -8.16 -13.99 2.93
CA TYR A 272 -8.30 -15.21 3.74
C TYR A 272 -7.11 -16.17 3.58
N GLN A 273 -6.52 -16.23 2.39
CA GLN A 273 -5.32 -17.03 2.14
C GLN A 273 -4.09 -16.43 2.83
N ILE A 274 -3.95 -15.11 2.87
CA ILE A 274 -2.85 -14.46 3.62
C ILE A 274 -3.02 -14.70 5.13
N GLU A 275 -4.24 -14.61 5.67
CA GLU A 275 -4.53 -14.95 7.07
C GLU A 275 -4.14 -16.40 7.42
N GLU A 276 -4.21 -17.32 6.45
CA GLU A 276 -3.80 -18.72 6.59
C GLU A 276 -2.32 -18.98 6.21
N ASN A 277 -1.55 -17.93 5.91
CA ASN A 277 -0.16 -17.99 5.42
C ASN A 277 0.01 -18.72 4.07
N ASP A 278 -1.03 -18.82 3.26
CA ASP A 278 -1.00 -19.38 1.89
C ASP A 278 -0.76 -18.27 0.85
N HIS A 279 0.42 -17.64 0.93
CA HIS A 279 0.78 -16.48 0.11
C HIS A 279 0.83 -16.78 -1.39
N GLY A 280 1.20 -17.99 -1.79
CA GLY A 280 1.22 -18.41 -3.19
C GLY A 280 -0.18 -18.35 -3.81
N LYS A 281 -1.17 -18.93 -3.13
CA LYS A 281 -2.57 -18.87 -3.60
C LYS A 281 -3.15 -17.47 -3.49
N ALA A 282 -2.75 -16.69 -2.48
CA ALA A 282 -3.18 -15.30 -2.38
C ALA A 282 -2.80 -14.50 -3.63
N LEU A 283 -1.56 -14.64 -4.10
CA LEU A 283 -1.11 -14.00 -5.33
C LEU A 283 -1.89 -14.52 -6.56
N GLU A 284 -2.15 -15.82 -6.66
CA GLU A 284 -2.98 -16.38 -7.73
C GLU A 284 -4.39 -15.77 -7.74
N SER A 285 -5.02 -15.64 -6.57
CA SER A 285 -6.32 -15.00 -6.40
C SER A 285 -6.31 -13.53 -6.81
N LEU A 286 -5.27 -12.76 -6.45
CA LEU A 286 -5.14 -11.36 -6.87
C LEU A 286 -4.97 -11.24 -8.40
N LEU A 287 -4.17 -12.12 -9.01
CA LEU A 287 -3.98 -12.15 -10.46
C LEU A 287 -5.26 -12.55 -11.19
N LYS A 288 -6.05 -13.46 -10.62
CA LYS A 288 -7.39 -13.78 -11.10
C LYS A 288 -8.31 -12.56 -11.04
N ALA A 289 -8.33 -11.82 -9.93
CA ALA A 289 -9.10 -10.58 -9.82
C ALA A 289 -8.72 -9.59 -10.93
N ARG A 290 -7.41 -9.32 -11.10
CA ARG A 290 -6.91 -8.44 -12.17
C ARG A 290 -7.28 -8.94 -13.57
N GLY A 291 -7.31 -10.25 -13.79
CA GLY A 291 -7.70 -10.82 -15.09
C GLY A 291 -9.13 -10.50 -15.51
N LEU A 292 -10.03 -10.23 -14.53
CA LEU A 292 -11.43 -9.91 -14.78
C LEU A 292 -11.64 -8.44 -15.17
N ASP A 293 -10.85 -7.54 -14.58
CA ASP A 293 -10.79 -6.13 -14.96
C ASP A 293 -9.33 -5.63 -14.92
N PRO A 294 -8.56 -5.83 -16.01
CA PRO A 294 -7.15 -5.46 -16.06
C PRO A 294 -6.92 -3.95 -15.94
N ASP A 295 -7.98 -3.16 -16.22
CA ASP A 295 -7.92 -1.72 -16.23
C ASP A 295 -8.27 -1.09 -14.89
N ASP A 296 -8.80 -1.88 -13.93
CA ASP A 296 -9.09 -1.41 -12.59
C ASP A 296 -7.82 -1.21 -11.77
N ILE A 297 -7.54 0.06 -11.49
CA ILE A 297 -6.34 0.49 -10.78
C ILE A 297 -6.32 -0.06 -9.34
N GLU A 298 -7.48 -0.24 -8.72
CA GLU A 298 -7.58 -0.71 -7.34
C GLU A 298 -7.14 -2.17 -7.19
N LEU A 299 -7.25 -2.97 -8.26
CA LEU A 299 -6.78 -4.36 -8.30
C LEU A 299 -5.26 -4.44 -8.48
N ASN A 300 -4.64 -3.42 -9.10
CA ASN A 300 -3.21 -3.42 -9.39
C ASN A 300 -2.35 -3.09 -8.16
N LYS A 301 -2.82 -2.22 -7.26
CA LYS A 301 -2.03 -1.79 -6.08
C LYS A 301 -1.67 -2.96 -5.14
N PRO A 302 -2.61 -3.85 -4.74
CA PRO A 302 -2.27 -5.01 -3.93
C PRO A 302 -1.22 -5.91 -4.58
N ILE A 303 -1.31 -6.13 -5.90
CA ILE A 303 -0.38 -6.99 -6.66
C ILE A 303 1.01 -6.36 -6.71
N ALA A 304 1.09 -5.04 -6.95
CA ALA A 304 2.36 -4.31 -6.99
C ALA A 304 3.11 -4.40 -5.64
N LEU A 305 2.37 -4.20 -4.54
CA LEU A 305 2.92 -4.38 -3.19
C LEU A 305 3.31 -5.84 -2.94
N PHE A 306 2.49 -6.80 -3.35
CA PHE A 306 2.81 -8.22 -3.21
C PHE A 306 4.13 -8.56 -3.91
N TYR A 307 4.30 -8.14 -5.16
CA TYR A 307 5.54 -8.35 -5.92
C TYR A 307 6.75 -7.71 -5.26
N LYS A 308 6.58 -6.50 -4.71
CA LYS A 308 7.64 -5.83 -3.95
C LYS A 308 8.05 -6.63 -2.71
N GLU A 309 7.09 -7.11 -1.92
CA GLU A 309 7.37 -7.88 -0.70
C GLU A 309 8.06 -9.23 -0.98
N ILE A 310 7.79 -9.86 -2.13
CA ILE A 310 8.43 -11.12 -2.54
C ILE A 310 9.69 -10.94 -3.39
N GLY A 311 10.20 -9.70 -3.54
CA GLY A 311 11.43 -9.39 -4.29
C GLY A 311 11.31 -9.52 -5.81
N ARG A 312 10.09 -9.49 -6.37
CA ARG A 312 9.84 -9.40 -7.81
C ARG A 312 9.83 -7.93 -8.24
N ASP A 313 10.99 -7.30 -8.09
CA ASP A 313 11.18 -5.85 -8.21
C ASP A 313 10.77 -5.30 -9.58
N LYS A 314 11.07 -6.03 -10.65
CA LYS A 314 10.73 -5.60 -12.01
C LYS A 314 9.22 -5.51 -12.19
N GLU A 315 8.49 -6.56 -11.83
CA GLU A 315 7.04 -6.60 -11.95
C GLU A 315 6.36 -5.60 -11.01
N ALA A 316 6.88 -5.42 -9.80
CA ALA A 316 6.40 -4.40 -8.88
C ALA A 316 6.59 -2.99 -9.47
N PHE A 317 7.77 -2.70 -10.01
CA PHE A 317 8.10 -1.43 -10.65
C PHE A 317 7.15 -1.13 -11.82
N ASP A 318 7.00 -2.09 -12.74
CA ASP A 318 6.16 -1.94 -13.93
C ASP A 318 4.70 -1.63 -13.54
N LEU A 319 4.15 -2.32 -12.53
CA LEU A 319 2.79 -2.05 -12.03
C LEU A 319 2.69 -0.68 -11.33
N PHE A 320 3.66 -0.28 -10.51
CA PHE A 320 3.60 1.04 -9.86
C PHE A 320 3.66 2.18 -10.89
N MET A 321 4.44 2.02 -11.95
CA MET A 321 4.45 2.96 -13.07
C MET A 321 3.10 3.01 -13.78
N GLU A 322 2.50 1.84 -14.08
CA GLU A 322 1.17 1.75 -14.70
C GLU A 322 0.09 2.44 -13.85
N ILE A 323 0.08 2.19 -12.54
CA ILE A 323 -0.84 2.82 -11.58
C ILE A 323 -0.66 4.34 -11.59
N GLY A 324 0.59 4.80 -11.50
CA GLY A 324 0.93 6.23 -11.50
C GLY A 324 0.44 6.93 -12.76
N ASP A 325 0.70 6.35 -13.94
CA ASP A 325 0.34 6.92 -15.23
C ASP A 325 -1.18 7.03 -15.42
N ARG A 326 -1.92 5.97 -15.07
CA ARG A 326 -3.39 5.95 -15.17
C ARG A 326 -4.03 6.97 -14.23
N LEU A 327 -3.52 7.09 -13.00
CA LEU A 327 -4.05 8.02 -12.00
C LEU A 327 -3.69 9.47 -12.33
N ALA A 328 -2.49 9.74 -12.84
CA ALA A 328 -2.05 11.08 -13.24
C ALA A 328 -2.93 11.68 -14.35
N GLY A 329 -3.55 10.84 -15.18
CA GLY A 329 -4.51 11.27 -16.20
C GLY A 329 -5.87 11.72 -15.62
N LYS A 330 -6.20 11.38 -14.38
CA LYS A 330 -7.46 11.78 -13.73
C LYS A 330 -7.32 13.20 -13.17
N ARG A 331 -8.26 14.08 -13.51
CA ARG A 331 -8.35 15.46 -12.96
C ARG A 331 -8.98 15.47 -11.56
N ASP A 332 -8.45 14.65 -10.67
CA ASP A 332 -8.96 14.42 -9.32
C ASP A 332 -7.80 14.50 -8.32
N GLU A 333 -7.99 15.23 -7.21
CA GLU A 333 -6.93 15.49 -6.23
C GLU A 333 -6.52 14.20 -5.49
N MET A 334 -7.48 13.32 -5.18
CA MET A 334 -7.21 12.03 -4.55
C MET A 334 -6.43 11.12 -5.50
N ALA A 335 -6.83 11.08 -6.77
CA ALA A 335 -6.08 10.34 -7.80
C ALA A 335 -4.65 10.87 -7.96
N SER A 336 -4.46 12.20 -7.89
CA SER A 336 -3.12 12.81 -7.95
C SER A 336 -2.25 12.40 -6.76
N MET A 337 -2.81 12.35 -5.54
CA MET A 337 -2.11 11.86 -4.35
C MET A 337 -1.71 10.38 -4.47
N GLN A 338 -2.62 9.54 -4.96
CA GLN A 338 -2.34 8.13 -5.20
C GLN A 338 -1.29 7.91 -6.31
N ALA A 339 -1.30 8.74 -7.37
CA ALA A 339 -0.29 8.70 -8.42
C ALA A 339 1.10 9.07 -7.89
N ILE A 340 1.18 10.11 -7.04
CA ILE A 340 2.41 10.49 -6.34
C ILE A 340 2.95 9.32 -5.49
N GLU A 341 2.08 8.64 -4.75
CA GLU A 341 2.45 7.46 -3.95
C GLU A 341 2.98 6.32 -4.84
N ALA A 342 2.34 6.07 -5.98
CA ALA A 342 2.74 5.03 -6.93
C ALA A 342 4.13 5.33 -7.53
N TYR A 343 4.40 6.54 -8.01
CA TYR A 343 5.72 6.91 -8.52
C TYR A 343 6.80 6.86 -7.43
N LYS A 344 6.48 7.23 -6.19
CA LYS A 344 7.40 7.09 -5.06
C LYS A 344 7.75 5.62 -4.80
N ASN A 345 6.77 4.72 -4.87
CA ASN A 345 7.02 3.28 -4.75
C ASN A 345 7.86 2.73 -5.90
N ALA A 346 7.62 3.18 -7.14
CA ALA A 346 8.44 2.81 -8.29
C ALA A 346 9.90 3.28 -8.11
N LEU A 347 10.12 4.54 -7.70
CA LEU A 347 11.44 5.10 -7.44
C LEU A 347 12.15 4.46 -6.25
N ALA A 348 11.42 3.94 -5.26
CA ALA A 348 12.01 3.17 -4.18
C ALA A 348 12.60 1.83 -4.67
N ILE A 349 12.06 1.26 -5.75
CA ILE A 349 12.58 0.05 -6.39
C ILE A 349 13.69 0.38 -7.37
N ASN A 350 13.49 1.39 -8.22
CA ASN A 350 14.47 1.84 -9.20
C ASN A 350 14.69 3.36 -9.11
N PRO A 351 15.65 3.81 -8.26
CA PRO A 351 15.98 5.23 -8.10
C PRO A 351 16.63 5.87 -9.33
N ASP A 352 17.02 5.11 -10.34
CA ASP A 352 17.69 5.64 -11.54
C ASP A 352 16.71 5.91 -12.69
N PHE A 353 15.42 5.87 -12.42
CA PHE A 353 14.40 6.06 -13.46
C PHE A 353 13.98 7.53 -13.57
N GLN A 354 14.65 8.26 -14.46
CA GLN A 354 14.45 9.70 -14.68
C GLN A 354 12.98 10.09 -14.91
N GLU A 355 12.27 9.31 -15.72
CA GLU A 355 10.91 9.62 -16.13
C GLU A 355 9.93 9.63 -14.95
N ALA A 356 10.12 8.77 -13.95
CA ALA A 356 9.29 8.79 -12.74
C ALA A 356 9.48 10.07 -11.92
N TYR A 357 10.71 10.62 -11.83
CA TYR A 357 10.93 11.91 -11.17
C TYR A 357 10.23 13.05 -11.89
N LEU A 358 10.26 13.07 -13.22
CA LEU A 358 9.57 14.09 -14.02
C LEU A 358 8.05 14.01 -13.84
N LYS A 359 7.48 12.81 -13.92
CA LYS A 359 6.04 12.59 -13.72
C LYS A 359 5.61 12.95 -12.29
N LEU A 360 6.39 12.57 -11.29
CA LEU A 360 6.17 12.92 -9.89
C LEU A 360 6.20 14.45 -9.68
N ALA A 361 7.21 15.13 -10.21
CA ALA A 361 7.36 16.58 -10.08
C ALA A 361 6.24 17.36 -10.79
N HIS A 362 5.69 16.83 -11.89
CA HIS A 362 4.57 17.44 -12.61
C HIS A 362 3.27 17.45 -11.78
N LEU A 363 3.07 16.45 -10.91
CA LEU A 363 1.88 16.35 -10.05
C LEU A 363 1.95 17.21 -8.78
N ILE A 364 3.14 17.66 -8.39
CA ILE A 364 3.32 18.44 -7.15
C ILE A 364 3.13 19.94 -7.44
N GLN A 365 2.13 20.53 -6.81
CA GLN A 365 1.81 21.96 -6.92
C GLN A 365 2.72 22.85 -6.05
N ASP A 366 3.10 22.35 -4.88
CA ASP A 366 3.95 23.09 -3.96
C ASP A 366 5.39 23.21 -4.52
N LYS A 367 5.82 24.45 -4.75
CA LYS A 367 7.12 24.73 -5.40
C LYS A 367 8.29 24.16 -4.60
N GLN A 368 8.21 24.18 -3.27
CA GLN A 368 9.30 23.71 -2.43
C GLN A 368 9.38 22.18 -2.45
N GLN A 369 8.24 21.49 -2.38
CA GLN A 369 8.18 20.03 -2.52
C GLN A 369 8.63 19.59 -3.92
N LYS A 370 8.25 20.32 -4.96
CA LYS A 370 8.69 20.05 -6.34
C LYS A 370 10.20 20.18 -6.48
N ALA A 371 10.78 21.28 -5.99
CA ALA A 371 12.23 21.47 -5.97
C ALA A 371 12.95 20.35 -5.20
N ASN A 372 12.39 19.90 -4.07
CA ASN A 372 12.96 18.79 -3.31
C ASN A 372 12.99 17.47 -4.12
N VAL A 373 11.98 17.20 -4.97
CA VAL A 373 11.97 16.01 -5.84
C VAL A 373 13.10 16.09 -6.86
N TYR A 374 13.28 17.24 -7.50
CA TYR A 374 14.35 17.43 -8.47
C TYR A 374 15.74 17.38 -7.84
N LEU A 375 15.95 17.98 -6.67
CA LEU A 375 17.20 17.85 -5.92
C LEU A 375 17.48 16.40 -5.53
N THR A 376 16.45 15.64 -5.16
CA THR A 376 16.57 14.20 -4.88
C THR A 376 17.03 13.44 -6.13
N ALA A 377 16.40 13.69 -7.28
CA ALA A 377 16.82 13.11 -8.56
C ALA A 377 18.28 13.47 -8.89
N ALA A 378 18.63 14.76 -8.80
CA ALA A 378 19.98 15.25 -9.07
C ALA A 378 21.03 14.52 -8.23
N ASN A 379 20.76 14.33 -6.93
CA ASN A 379 21.65 13.60 -6.03
C ASN A 379 21.80 12.11 -6.41
N HIS A 380 20.73 11.44 -6.84
CA HIS A 380 20.81 10.05 -7.30
C HIS A 380 21.67 9.91 -8.57
N PHE A 381 21.51 10.84 -9.52
CA PHE A 381 22.28 10.81 -10.77
C PHE A 381 23.71 11.35 -10.64
N LEU A 382 24.05 12.11 -9.59
CA LEU A 382 25.33 12.81 -9.46
C LEU A 382 26.57 11.91 -9.65
N LYS A 383 26.49 10.64 -9.21
CA LYS A 383 27.59 9.67 -9.34
C LYS A 383 27.52 8.81 -10.60
N LYS A 384 26.41 8.86 -11.34
CA LYS A 384 26.13 7.97 -12.49
C LYS A 384 26.17 8.73 -13.81
N ASP A 385 25.50 9.88 -13.86
CA ASP A 385 25.45 10.76 -15.02
C ASP A 385 25.32 12.22 -14.55
N VAL A 386 26.44 12.93 -14.64
CA VAL A 386 26.54 14.33 -14.19
C VAL A 386 25.65 15.26 -15.02
N LEU A 387 25.45 14.98 -16.32
CA LEU A 387 24.63 15.83 -17.19
C LEU A 387 23.14 15.74 -16.80
N ILE A 388 22.68 14.53 -16.47
CA ILE A 388 21.32 14.33 -15.96
C ILE A 388 21.17 15.01 -14.59
N ALA A 389 22.17 14.87 -13.72
CA ALA A 389 22.16 15.49 -12.40
C ALA A 389 22.09 17.03 -12.49
N GLU A 390 22.89 17.63 -13.38
CA GLU A 390 22.87 19.07 -13.64
C GLU A 390 21.51 19.54 -14.17
N ARG A 391 20.89 18.78 -15.08
CA ARG A 391 19.56 19.12 -15.61
C ARG A 391 18.51 19.15 -14.49
N PHE A 392 18.48 18.13 -13.62
CA PHE A 392 17.56 18.13 -12.49
C PHE A 392 17.86 19.25 -11.49
N ALA A 393 19.14 19.56 -11.25
CA ALA A 393 19.51 20.67 -10.38
C ALA A 393 19.09 22.04 -10.92
N MET A 394 19.01 22.22 -12.24
CA MET A 394 18.50 23.45 -12.87
C MET A 394 16.98 23.59 -12.82
N GLU A 395 16.25 22.47 -12.78
CA GLU A 395 14.78 22.44 -12.68
C GLU A 395 14.26 22.68 -11.25
N ALA A 396 15.12 22.48 -10.24
CA ALA A 396 14.88 22.73 -8.82
C ALA A 396 15.01 24.23 -8.47
#